data_AF-A0AAW0R878-F1
#
_entry.id   AF-A0AAW0R878-F1
#
_cell.length_a   1.000
_cell.length_b   1.000
_cell.length_c   1.000
_cell.angle_alpha   90.00
_cell.angle_beta   90.00
_cell.angle_gamma   90.00
#
_symmetry.space_group_name_H-M   'P 1'
#
loop_
_entity.id
_entity.type
_entity.pdbx_description
1 polymer ?
#
loop_
_entity_poly.entity_id
_entity_poly.type
_entity_poly.pdbx_seq_one_letter_code
_entity_poly.pdbx_strand_id
1 'polypeptide(L)'
;MRFSSSLPSLLAAAASLLASQAAAKPEQIRAVQDPIFHYYLQAYPQDPSIPVMGPESSSEYFNIDGTIRSTNTSRYLSINGDDATSYKTLTFANTTAGGSGTNVWALEGDTIITGKSSNWGRQLNFLVCKMDGNFWQVYLQTGSATPSGKTCSNYQSLHLPCLC
;
A
#
# COMPACT_ATOMS: atom_id res chain seq x y z
N MET A 1 50.20 -6.02 -53.93
CA MET A 1 50.46 -6.21 -52.48
C MET A 1 50.78 -4.83 -51.92
N ARG A 2 50.07 -4.24 -50.96
CA ARG A 2 49.66 -4.76 -49.65
C ARG A 2 48.36 -4.08 -49.19
N PHE A 3 47.48 -4.84 -48.55
CA PHE A 3 46.35 -4.33 -47.77
C PHE A 3 46.87 -3.74 -46.45
N SER A 4 46.26 -2.66 -45.95
CA SER A 4 46.35 -2.30 -44.53
C SER A 4 44.99 -1.85 -44.02
N SER A 5 44.48 -2.66 -43.09
CA SER A 5 43.25 -2.52 -42.33
C SER A 5 43.56 -1.78 -41.03
N SER A 6 42.63 -0.95 -40.55
CA SER A 6 42.47 -0.66 -39.11
C SER A 6 41.25 0.24 -38.83
N LEU A 7 40.13 -0.37 -38.41
CA LEU A 7 39.23 0.24 -37.42
C LEU A 7 39.86 0.03 -36.03
N PRO A 8 39.74 0.99 -35.10
CA PRO A 8 38.80 0.82 -33.97
C PRO A 8 38.27 2.20 -33.48
N SER A 9 37.38 2.40 -32.51
CA SER A 9 36.58 1.58 -31.61
C SER A 9 35.48 2.51 -31.08
N LEU A 10 34.24 2.02 -31.00
CA LEU A 10 33.17 2.65 -30.23
C LEU A 10 33.47 2.46 -28.74
N LEU A 11 33.60 3.57 -28.00
CA LEU A 11 33.44 3.57 -26.53
C LEU A 11 32.38 4.61 -26.18
N ALA A 12 31.13 4.14 -26.06
CA ALA A 12 30.09 4.87 -25.35
C ALA A 12 30.23 4.55 -23.86
N ALA A 13 30.69 5.50 -23.06
CA ALA A 13 30.70 5.39 -21.60
C ALA A 13 29.27 5.59 -21.08
N ALA A 14 28.64 4.52 -20.59
CA ALA A 14 27.39 4.62 -19.85
C ALA A 14 27.68 5.09 -18.42
N ALA A 15 27.49 6.37 -18.15
CA ALA A 15 27.51 6.89 -16.79
C ALA A 15 26.23 6.45 -16.06
N SER A 16 26.35 5.48 -15.15
CA SER A 16 25.27 5.05 -14.28
C SER A 16 25.04 6.10 -13.19
N LEU A 17 23.99 6.90 -13.31
CA LEU A 17 23.53 7.79 -12.25
C LEU A 17 22.91 6.94 -11.13
N LEU A 18 23.69 6.63 -10.10
CA LEU A 18 23.15 6.13 -8.83
C LEU A 18 22.56 7.34 -8.08
N ALA A 19 21.29 7.66 -8.37
CA ALA A 19 20.53 8.53 -7.49
C ALA A 19 20.36 7.81 -6.15
N SER A 20 20.96 8.31 -5.07
CA SER A 20 20.59 7.89 -3.72
C SER A 20 19.17 8.41 -3.47
N GLN A 21 18.17 7.53 -3.53
CA GLN A 21 16.82 7.88 -3.10
C GLN A 21 16.86 8.07 -1.59
N ALA A 22 16.74 9.31 -1.12
CA ALA A 22 16.52 9.57 0.30
C ALA A 22 15.24 8.82 0.72
N ALA A 23 15.33 8.01 1.77
CA ALA A 23 14.18 7.30 2.30
C ALA A 23 13.11 8.33 2.70
N ALA A 24 11.88 8.14 2.20
CA ALA A 24 10.77 8.98 2.62
C ALA A 24 10.60 8.89 4.14
N LYS A 25 10.28 10.03 4.77
CA LYS A 25 9.92 10.02 6.20
C LYS A 25 8.69 9.13 6.41
N PRO A 26 8.53 8.49 7.57
CA PRO A 26 7.30 7.79 7.88
C PRO A 26 6.10 8.74 7.82
N GLU A 27 5.02 8.30 7.19
CA GLU A 27 3.79 9.08 7.04
C GLU A 27 2.61 8.34 7.66
N GLN A 28 1.60 9.09 8.11
CA GLN A 28 0.31 8.48 8.40
C GLN A 28 -0.42 8.13 7.09
N ILE A 29 -1.47 7.34 7.16
CA ILE A 29 -2.37 7.07 6.03
C ILE A 29 -3.79 7.34 6.50
N ARG A 30 -4.53 8.19 5.80
CA ARG A 30 -5.87 8.66 6.18
C ARG A 30 -6.91 8.41 5.11
N ALA A 31 -8.17 8.26 5.51
CA ALA A 31 -9.29 8.34 4.59
C ALA A 31 -9.77 9.79 4.39
N VAL A 32 -10.27 10.07 3.18
CA VAL A 32 -10.66 11.42 2.74
C VAL A 32 -12.14 11.54 2.39
N GLN A 33 -12.94 10.55 2.77
CA GLN A 33 -14.37 10.53 2.48
C GLN A 33 -15.16 9.83 3.61
N ASP A 34 -16.44 10.13 3.70
CA ASP A 34 -17.36 9.51 4.65
C ASP A 34 -17.55 8.01 4.37
N PRO A 35 -17.82 7.18 5.40
CA PRO A 35 -18.11 7.54 6.80
C PRO A 35 -16.87 7.60 7.71
N ILE A 36 -15.66 7.52 7.14
CA ILE A 36 -14.39 7.43 7.86
C ILE A 36 -13.49 8.64 7.58
N PHE A 37 -14.08 9.78 7.24
CA PHE A 37 -13.32 11.00 6.98
C PHE A 37 -12.43 11.34 8.17
N HIS A 38 -11.14 11.57 7.91
CA HIS A 38 -10.12 11.80 8.94
C HIS A 38 -9.91 10.65 9.93
N TYR A 39 -10.23 9.42 9.54
CA TYR A 39 -9.73 8.24 10.24
C TYR A 39 -8.41 7.81 9.62
N TYR A 40 -7.56 7.19 10.43
CA TYR A 40 -6.19 6.87 10.11
C TYR A 40 -5.92 5.37 10.26
N LEU A 41 -5.12 4.82 9.34
CA LEU A 41 -4.72 3.43 9.33
C LEU A 41 -3.88 3.13 10.58
N GLN A 42 -4.23 2.04 11.26
CA GLN A 42 -3.58 1.60 12.49
C GLN A 42 -3.89 0.13 12.75
N ALA A 43 -3.10 -0.51 13.63
CA ALA A 43 -3.43 -1.83 14.13
C ALA A 43 -4.63 -1.76 15.09
N TYR A 44 -5.53 -2.73 15.02
CA TYR A 44 -6.67 -2.80 15.93
C TYR A 44 -6.19 -3.07 17.37
N PRO A 45 -6.63 -2.30 18.39
CA PRO A 45 -6.10 -2.45 19.75
C PRO A 45 -6.31 -3.84 20.38
N GLN A 46 -7.39 -4.53 20.01
CA GLN A 46 -7.74 -5.85 20.54
C GLN A 46 -7.07 -6.99 19.76
N ASP A 47 -6.70 -6.76 18.49
CA ASP A 47 -5.96 -7.71 17.66
C ASP A 47 -5.05 -6.96 16.68
N PRO A 48 -3.76 -6.79 17.01
CA PRO A 48 -2.82 -6.03 16.18
C PRO A 48 -2.52 -6.64 14.80
N SER A 49 -3.09 -7.79 14.44
CA SER A 49 -3.03 -8.34 13.08
C SER A 49 -4.06 -7.74 12.14
N ILE A 50 -5.08 -7.06 12.68
CA ILE A 50 -6.18 -6.50 11.90
C ILE A 50 -5.90 -5.02 11.61
N PRO A 51 -5.75 -4.62 10.34
CA PRO A 51 -5.68 -3.22 9.96
C PRO A 51 -7.06 -2.57 10.01
N VAL A 52 -7.14 -1.42 10.68
CA VAL A 52 -8.37 -0.64 10.83
C VAL A 52 -8.12 0.82 10.51
N MET A 53 -9.18 1.52 10.11
CA MET A 53 -9.26 2.99 10.17
C MET A 53 -9.84 3.36 11.54
N GLY A 54 -9.16 4.25 12.26
CA GLY A 54 -9.59 4.72 13.57
C GLY A 54 -9.19 6.17 13.86
N PRO A 55 -9.32 6.64 15.10
CA PRO A 55 -8.99 8.01 15.49
C PRO A 55 -7.52 8.38 15.23
N GLU A 56 -7.27 9.67 14.99
CA GLU A 56 -5.92 10.21 14.77
C GLU A 56 -5.00 10.02 15.97
N SER A 57 -5.53 10.13 17.18
CA SER A 57 -4.75 10.04 18.43
C SER A 57 -4.07 8.69 18.64
N SER A 58 -4.53 7.65 17.95
CA SER A 58 -3.94 6.29 17.96
C SER A 58 -3.37 5.88 16.60
N SER A 59 -3.29 6.81 15.66
CA SER A 59 -2.74 6.61 14.33
C SER A 59 -1.29 6.10 14.37
N GLU A 60 -0.95 5.26 13.40
CA GLU A 60 0.43 4.81 13.20
C GLU A 60 1.10 5.59 12.07
N TYR A 61 2.44 5.58 12.09
CA TYR A 61 3.24 6.01 10.95
C TYR A 61 3.74 4.79 10.18
N PHE A 62 3.94 4.97 8.88
CA PHE A 62 4.31 3.91 7.97
C PHE A 62 5.52 4.31 7.14
N ASN A 63 6.50 3.41 7.04
CA ASN A 63 7.50 3.47 5.99
C ASN A 63 6.85 2.97 4.69
N ILE A 64 6.89 3.79 3.64
CA ILE A 64 6.20 3.52 2.38
C ILE A 64 7.23 3.55 1.24
N ASP A 65 7.54 2.37 0.70
CA ASP A 65 8.47 2.18 -0.42
C ASP A 65 8.23 0.81 -1.06
N GLY A 66 7.24 0.73 -1.97
CA GLY A 66 6.72 -0.52 -2.54
C GLY A 66 5.97 -1.42 -1.53
N THR A 67 6.26 -1.25 -0.25
CA THR A 67 5.62 -1.89 0.89
C THR A 67 5.07 -0.80 1.81
N ILE A 68 4.12 -1.16 2.66
CA ILE A 68 3.62 -0.29 3.72
C ILE A 68 3.94 -1.00 5.04
N ARG A 69 4.91 -0.48 5.78
CA ARG A 69 5.38 -1.10 7.04
C ARG A 69 5.17 -0.15 8.21
N SER A 70 4.41 -0.60 9.20
CA SER A 70 4.18 0.12 10.45
C SER A 70 5.50 0.41 11.17
N THR A 71 5.71 1.65 11.61
CA THR A 71 6.81 2.00 12.51
C THR A 71 6.57 1.52 13.93
N ASN A 72 5.31 1.32 14.32
CA ASN A 72 4.93 0.94 15.68
C ASN A 72 5.12 -0.56 15.91
N THR A 73 4.72 -1.38 14.95
CA THR A 73 4.72 -2.85 15.08
C THR A 73 5.78 -3.54 14.21
N SER A 74 6.43 -2.80 13.30
CA SER A 74 7.29 -3.37 12.25
C SER A 74 6.60 -4.32 11.28
N ARG A 75 5.27 -4.45 11.33
CA ARG A 75 4.49 -5.34 10.47
C ARG A 75 4.13 -4.67 9.16
N TYR A 76 4.00 -5.48 8.12
CA TYR A 76 3.64 -5.06 6.77
C TYR A 76 2.14 -5.18 6.56
N LEU A 77 1.53 -4.12 6.03
CA LEU A 77 0.19 -4.20 5.46
C LEU A 77 0.24 -5.15 4.26
N SER A 78 -0.45 -6.27 4.37
CA SER A 78 -0.39 -7.40 3.45
C SER A 78 -1.78 -7.76 2.96
N ILE A 79 -1.87 -8.31 1.76
CA ILE A 79 -3.12 -8.65 1.09
C ILE A 79 -3.26 -10.17 1.01
N ASN A 80 -4.38 -10.70 1.50
CA ASN A 80 -4.68 -12.12 1.33
C ASN A 80 -5.05 -12.42 -0.14
N GLY A 81 -4.20 -13.20 -0.82
CA GLY A 81 -4.39 -13.59 -2.21
C GLY A 81 -5.42 -14.69 -2.44
N ASP A 82 -5.75 -15.45 -1.39
CA ASP A 82 -6.59 -16.64 -1.50
C ASP A 82 -8.09 -16.32 -1.38
N ASP A 83 -8.44 -15.09 -1.05
CA ASP A 83 -9.83 -14.67 -0.96
C ASP A 83 -10.49 -14.69 -2.35
N ALA A 84 -11.50 -15.53 -2.53
CA ALA A 84 -12.27 -15.63 -3.78
C ALA A 84 -13.20 -14.42 -4.01
N THR A 85 -13.51 -13.66 -2.95
CA THR A 85 -14.40 -12.50 -2.98
C THR A 85 -13.75 -11.30 -3.64
N SER A 86 -14.55 -10.32 -4.10
CA SER A 86 -14.03 -9.07 -4.65
C SER A 86 -13.61 -8.05 -3.58
N TYR A 87 -13.51 -8.47 -2.33
CA TYR A 87 -12.84 -7.78 -1.24
C TYR A 87 -11.76 -8.72 -0.72
N LYS A 88 -10.53 -8.22 -0.59
CA LYS A 88 -9.38 -8.99 -0.12
C LYS A 88 -9.05 -8.54 1.29
N THR A 89 -8.95 -9.52 2.18
CA THR A 89 -8.59 -9.31 3.58
C THR A 89 -7.21 -8.71 3.65
N LEU A 90 -7.09 -7.59 4.35
CA LEU A 90 -5.80 -7.02 4.69
C LEU A 90 -5.38 -7.50 6.07
N THR A 91 -4.08 -7.69 6.25
CA THR A 91 -3.49 -8.11 7.53
C THR A 91 -2.21 -7.32 7.80
N PHE A 92 -1.89 -7.10 9.07
CA PHE A 92 -0.54 -6.75 9.49
C PHE A 92 0.26 -8.03 9.75
N ALA A 93 1.19 -8.33 8.85
CA ALA A 93 1.99 -9.56 8.88
C ALA A 93 3.48 -9.27 9.11
N ASN A 94 4.22 -10.26 9.60
CA ASN A 94 5.67 -10.13 9.85
C ASN A 94 6.49 -10.15 8.55
N THR A 95 5.89 -10.60 7.46
CA THR A 95 6.48 -10.63 6.12
C THR A 95 5.56 -9.91 5.16
N THR A 96 6.10 -9.38 4.08
CA THR A 96 5.28 -8.89 2.97
C THR A 96 4.53 -10.07 2.35
N ALA A 97 3.21 -10.06 2.44
CA ALA A 97 2.38 -11.02 1.72
C ALA A 97 1.43 -10.27 0.79
N GLY A 98 1.40 -10.71 -0.46
CA GLY A 98 0.40 -10.29 -1.39
C GLY A 98 0.77 -10.72 -2.80
N GLY A 99 0.21 -11.85 -3.24
CA GLY A 99 0.24 -12.29 -4.63
C GLY A 99 1.54 -11.96 -5.38
N SER A 100 2.60 -12.73 -5.11
CA SER A 100 3.80 -12.81 -5.93
C SER A 100 4.74 -11.58 -6.05
N GLY A 101 4.96 -10.79 -4.98
CA GLY A 101 6.13 -9.91 -4.96
C GLY A 101 6.30 -9.01 -3.74
N THR A 102 7.55 -8.65 -3.44
CA THR A 102 7.88 -7.37 -2.80
C THR A 102 7.46 -6.26 -3.78
N ASN A 103 6.80 -5.19 -3.33
CA ASN A 103 6.23 -4.09 -4.17
C ASN A 103 4.75 -4.23 -4.59
N VAL A 104 3.90 -4.67 -3.66
CA VAL A 104 2.43 -4.71 -3.89
C VAL A 104 1.82 -3.32 -3.89
N TRP A 105 2.33 -2.42 -3.06
CA TRP A 105 1.78 -1.09 -2.86
C TRP A 105 2.53 -0.06 -3.70
N ALA A 106 1.82 0.98 -4.13
CA ALA A 106 2.39 2.12 -4.82
C ALA A 106 1.63 3.40 -4.43
N LEU A 107 2.16 4.54 -4.86
CA LEU A 107 1.52 5.84 -4.75
C LEU A 107 1.13 6.36 -6.12
N GLU A 108 -0.07 6.91 -6.22
CA GLU A 108 -0.47 7.78 -7.32
C GLU A 108 -0.77 9.16 -6.77
N GLY A 109 0.20 10.08 -6.89
CA GLY A 109 0.20 11.30 -6.08
C GLY A 109 0.36 10.94 -4.61
N ASP A 110 -0.62 11.32 -3.78
CA ASP A 110 -0.71 10.94 -2.36
C ASP A 110 -1.58 9.70 -2.12
N THR A 111 -2.22 9.15 -3.15
CA THR A 111 -3.20 8.07 -3.01
C THR A 111 -2.50 6.72 -2.90
N ILE A 112 -2.86 5.93 -1.88
CA ILE A 112 -2.43 4.54 -1.75
C ILE A 112 -3.14 3.69 -2.80
N ILE A 113 -2.35 2.99 -3.61
CA ILE A 113 -2.86 2.05 -4.61
C ILE A 113 -2.11 0.72 -4.54
N THR A 114 -2.66 -0.33 -5.15
CA THR A 114 -1.83 -1.46 -5.58
C THR A 114 -1.07 -1.11 -6.85
N GLY A 115 0.17 -1.58 -6.96
CA GLY A 115 1.00 -1.37 -8.13
C GLY A 115 0.42 -2.04 -9.38
N LYS A 116 0.60 -1.43 -10.55
CA LYS A 116 0.12 -1.95 -11.85
C LYS A 116 0.61 -3.38 -12.15
N SER A 117 1.79 -3.73 -11.66
CA SER A 117 2.41 -5.06 -11.81
C SER A 117 2.01 -6.06 -10.73
N SER A 118 1.20 -5.67 -9.74
CA SER A 118 0.71 -6.60 -8.71
C SER A 118 -0.29 -7.58 -9.31
N ASN A 119 -0.53 -8.71 -8.63
CA ASN A 119 -1.55 -9.69 -9.03
C ASN A 119 -2.98 -9.13 -9.09
N TRP A 120 -3.22 -7.95 -8.52
CA TRP A 120 -4.52 -7.28 -8.56
C TRP A 120 -4.56 -6.12 -9.55
N GLY A 121 -3.47 -5.86 -10.29
CA GLY A 121 -3.33 -4.68 -11.12
C GLY A 121 -3.41 -3.39 -10.30
N ARG A 122 -3.78 -2.28 -10.96
CA ARG A 122 -3.98 -1.00 -10.27
C ARG A 122 -5.36 -0.94 -9.62
N GLN A 123 -5.40 -0.98 -8.29
CA GLN A 123 -6.59 -0.77 -7.48
C GLN A 123 -6.38 0.43 -6.58
N LEU A 124 -7.38 1.32 -6.50
CA LEU A 124 -7.37 2.51 -5.64
C LEU A 124 -8.50 2.51 -4.61
N ASN A 125 -9.36 1.50 -4.67
CA ASN A 125 -10.56 1.42 -3.88
C ASN A 125 -10.34 0.47 -2.70
N PHE A 126 -10.84 0.88 -1.56
CA PHE A 126 -10.90 0.11 -0.34
C PHE A 126 -12.35 -0.04 0.09
N LEU A 127 -12.63 -1.19 0.71
CA LEU A 127 -13.86 -1.45 1.40
C LEU A 127 -13.57 -1.31 2.89
N VAL A 128 -14.44 -0.61 3.61
CA VAL A 128 -14.34 -0.51 5.07
C VAL A 128 -15.60 -1.02 5.72
N CYS A 129 -15.47 -1.83 6.78
CA CYS A 129 -16.61 -2.39 7.50
C CYS A 129 -16.54 -1.99 8.97
N LYS A 130 -17.66 -1.51 9.50
CA LYS A 130 -17.75 -1.04 10.89
C LYS A 130 -17.43 -2.17 11.87
N MET A 131 -16.61 -1.84 12.86
CA MET A 131 -16.30 -2.69 14.01
C MET A 131 -16.80 -2.01 15.29
N ASP A 132 -16.56 -2.66 16.43
CA ASP A 132 -16.84 -2.07 17.74
C ASP A 132 -16.03 -0.78 17.97
N GLY A 133 -16.65 0.16 18.69
CA GLY A 133 -16.08 1.48 18.93
C GLY A 133 -16.03 2.36 17.68
N ASN A 134 -14.96 3.15 17.55
CA ASN A 134 -14.71 4.07 16.44
C ASN A 134 -13.75 3.47 15.40
N PHE A 135 -13.87 2.16 15.12
CA PHE A 135 -12.97 1.45 14.22
C PHE A 135 -13.72 0.87 13.02
N TRP A 136 -13.02 0.84 11.89
CA TRP A 136 -13.51 0.23 10.66
C TRP A 136 -12.43 -0.67 10.07
N GLN A 137 -12.71 -1.95 9.91
CA GLN A 137 -11.78 -2.88 9.28
C GLN A 137 -11.60 -2.54 7.80
N VAL A 138 -10.36 -2.56 7.32
CA VAL A 138 -10.01 -2.24 5.92
C VAL A 138 -9.80 -3.51 5.11
N TYR A 139 -10.31 -3.49 3.88
CA TYR A 139 -10.11 -4.51 2.87
C TYR A 139 -9.68 -3.84 1.56
N LEU A 140 -8.85 -4.51 0.75
CA LEU A 140 -8.64 -4.09 -0.63
C LEU A 140 -9.90 -4.42 -1.42
N GLN A 141 -10.43 -3.46 -2.19
CA GLN A 141 -11.62 -3.68 -2.99
C GLN A 141 -11.27 -3.86 -4.48
N THR A 142 -11.62 -5.02 -5.04
CA THR A 142 -11.42 -5.38 -6.46
C THR A 142 -12.74 -5.55 -7.22
N GLY A 143 -13.88 -5.25 -6.58
CA GLY A 143 -15.24 -5.32 -7.11
C GLY A 143 -16.22 -4.76 -6.07
N SER A 144 -17.50 -5.14 -6.06
CA SER A 144 -18.51 -4.52 -5.18
C SER A 144 -19.06 -5.42 -4.05
N ALA A 145 -18.57 -6.67 -3.93
CA ALA A 145 -19.00 -7.56 -2.86
C ALA A 145 -18.59 -7.02 -1.48
N THR A 146 -19.39 -7.33 -0.46
CA THR A 146 -19.14 -6.98 0.93
C THR A 146 -19.34 -8.19 1.85
N PRO A 147 -18.69 -8.25 3.03
CA PRO A 147 -18.97 -9.27 4.03
C PRO A 147 -20.44 -9.26 4.47
N SER A 148 -21.07 -10.45 4.49
CA SER A 148 -22.47 -10.59 4.92
C SER A 148 -22.63 -10.22 6.40
N GLY A 149 -23.75 -9.56 6.73
CA GLY A 149 -24.08 -9.17 8.11
C GLY A 149 -23.26 -8.01 8.68
N LYS A 150 -22.39 -7.37 7.88
CA LYS A 150 -21.62 -6.19 8.30
C LYS A 150 -22.14 -4.91 7.65
N THR A 151 -22.06 -3.80 8.38
CA THR A 151 -22.24 -2.45 7.81
C THR A 151 -20.93 -2.01 7.17
N CYS A 152 -20.90 -1.89 5.85
CA CYS A 152 -19.70 -1.52 5.12
C CYS A 152 -19.93 -0.36 4.15
N SER A 153 -18.85 0.35 3.83
CA SER A 153 -18.81 1.40 2.81
C SER A 153 -17.78 1.05 1.75
N ASN A 154 -18.22 1.04 0.49
CA ASN A 154 -17.37 0.77 -0.67
C ASN A 154 -16.64 2.04 -1.13
N TYR A 155 -15.68 1.86 -2.04
CA TYR A 155 -15.02 2.90 -2.83
C TYR A 155 -14.30 3.96 -1.99
N GLN A 156 -13.83 3.55 -0.81
CA GLN A 156 -13.01 4.40 0.03
C GLN A 156 -11.63 4.57 -0.61
N SER A 157 -11.05 5.74 -0.45
CA SER A 157 -9.69 6.05 -0.89
C SER A 157 -8.84 6.41 0.33
N LEU A 158 -7.62 5.91 0.34
CA LEU A 158 -6.64 6.14 1.40
C LEU A 158 -5.50 6.98 0.84
N HIS A 159 -5.08 7.99 1.58
CA HIS A 159 -4.12 8.98 1.14
C HIS A 159 -3.06 9.22 2.22
N LEU A 160 -1.87 9.62 1.79
CA LEU A 160 -0.95 10.31 2.68
C LEU A 160 -1.59 11.64 3.11
N PRO A 161 -1.38 12.12 4.34
CA PRO A 161 -1.70 13.48 4.70
C PRO A 161 -1.08 14.42 3.67
N CYS A 162 -1.89 15.33 3.12
CA CYS A 162 -1.37 16.34 2.22
C CYS A 162 -0.20 17.05 2.93
N LEU A 163 0.96 17.12 2.26
CA LEU A 163 2.08 17.91 2.74
C LEU A 163 1.58 19.35 2.89
N CYS A 164 1.37 19.80 4.13
CA CYS A 164 1.06 21.18 4.44
C CYS A 164 2.24 22.09 4.07
#